data_AF-A0A363NJU4-F1
#
_entry.id   AF-A0A363NJU4-F1
#
_cell.length_a   1.000
_cell.length_b   1.000
_cell.length_c   1.000
_cell.angle_alpha   90.00
_cell.angle_beta   90.00
_cell.angle_gamma   90.00
#
_symmetry.space_group_name_H-M   'P 1'
#
loop_
_entity.id
_entity.type
_entity.pdbx_description
1 polymer ?
#
loop_
_entity_poly.entity_id
_entity_poly.type
_entity_poly.pdbx_seq_one_letter_code
_entity_poly.pdbx_strand_id
1 'polypeptide(L)'
;MGKYTFFVLLLLGCSVAQAQITDITVNKENFQSSGFPFKGKRVLQVERIQTAKEDNYIIFSKEERGADPDKLYAQQFQRIDGMWVPIVEETIQEDGIITSVWESRKAFFDADKDGKLDAVFIYSRHPKDNVEKQLSCIALVLYKGQFYRMRAEAEDGYEKTTYSDNYASLPAEVKEYAERYWQNLDKR
;
A
#
# COMPACT_ATOMS: atom_id res chain seq x y z
N MET A 1 -37.50 23.08 36.90
CA MET A 1 -36.49 23.06 35.82
C MET A 1 -35.25 22.41 36.38
N GLY A 2 -34.75 21.28 35.85
CA GLY A 2 -33.46 20.74 36.33
C GLY A 2 -33.30 19.23 36.49
N LYS A 3 -34.02 18.38 35.74
CA LYS A 3 -33.73 16.93 35.71
C LYS A 3 -33.47 16.34 34.33
N TYR A 4 -33.80 17.04 33.25
CA TYR A 4 -33.64 16.54 31.88
C TYR A 4 -32.48 17.19 31.12
N THR A 5 -31.94 18.32 31.60
CA THR A 5 -30.85 19.04 30.93
C THR A 5 -29.51 18.31 31.03
N PHE A 6 -29.32 17.45 32.04
CA PHE A 6 -28.07 16.71 32.22
C PHE A 6 -27.94 15.49 31.29
N PHE A 7 -29.06 14.94 30.82
CA PHE A 7 -29.05 13.78 29.90
C PHE A 7 -28.68 14.17 28.47
N VAL A 8 -28.97 15.40 28.05
CA VAL A 8 -28.65 15.88 26.69
C VAL A 8 -27.15 16.21 26.55
N LEU A 9 -26.49 16.62 27.64
CA LEU A 9 -25.05 16.86 27.66
C LEU A 9 -24.21 15.57 27.65
N LEU A 10 -24.77 14.44 28.08
CA LEU A 10 -24.09 13.14 28.07
C LEU A 10 -24.13 12.43 26.70
N LEU A 11 -25.06 12.81 25.82
CA LEU A 11 -25.21 12.25 24.46
C LEU A 11 -24.31 12.93 23.41
N LEU A 12 -23.69 14.06 23.73
CA LEU A 12 -22.71 14.75 22.85
C LEU A 12 -21.30 14.14 22.91
N GLY A 13 -21.10 13.14 23.78
CA GLY A 13 -19.83 12.43 23.96
C GLY A 13 -19.65 11.20 23.07
N CYS A 14 -20.39 11.06 21.96
CA CYS A 14 -20.07 10.05 20.94
C CYS A 14 -18.76 10.47 20.26
N SER A 15 -17.66 10.07 20.89
CA SER A 15 -16.31 10.13 20.37
C SER A 15 -16.28 9.49 19.00
N VAL A 16 -16.11 10.32 17.96
CA VAL A 16 -15.54 9.90 16.69
C VAL A 16 -14.12 9.44 17.00
N ALA A 17 -13.99 8.18 17.40
CA ALA A 17 -12.72 7.48 17.43
C ALA A 17 -12.29 7.32 15.97
N GLN A 18 -11.58 8.31 15.43
CA GLN A 18 -10.81 8.10 14.21
C GLN A 18 -9.76 7.05 14.56
N ALA A 19 -9.76 5.91 13.85
CA ALA A 19 -8.76 4.88 14.06
C ALA A 19 -7.38 5.50 13.83
N GLN A 20 -6.51 5.44 14.86
CA GLN A 20 -5.17 5.97 14.75
C GLN A 20 -4.33 4.99 13.92
N ILE A 21 -3.77 5.49 12.81
CA ILE A 21 -2.77 4.79 12.03
C ILE A 21 -1.42 5.39 12.37
N THR A 22 -0.48 4.55 12.79
CA THR A 22 0.87 4.95 13.18
C THR A 22 1.87 4.34 12.21
N ASP A 23 2.62 5.18 11.52
CA ASP A 23 3.77 4.80 10.72
C ASP A 23 5.04 4.86 11.59
N ILE A 24 5.71 3.72 11.72
CA ILE A 24 6.93 3.56 12.52
C ILE A 24 8.10 3.47 11.55
N THR A 25 9.00 4.46 11.61
CA THR A 25 10.21 4.47 10.78
C THR A 25 11.05 3.21 10.99
N VAL A 26 11.37 2.54 9.88
CA VAL A 26 12.22 1.35 9.83
C VAL A 26 13.53 1.71 9.13
N ASN A 27 14.67 1.38 9.74
CA ASN A 27 15.94 1.45 9.02
C ASN A 27 16.05 0.26 8.06
N LYS A 28 16.11 0.54 6.76
CA LYS A 28 16.06 -0.45 5.68
C LYS A 28 17.25 -1.42 5.73
N GLU A 29 18.45 -0.92 6.00
CA GLU A 29 19.68 -1.73 6.03
C GLU A 29 19.68 -2.72 7.21
N ASN A 30 19.26 -2.25 8.39
CA ASN A 30 19.08 -3.06 9.59
C ASN A 30 17.98 -4.09 9.38
N PHE A 31 16.86 -3.71 8.75
CA PHE A 31 15.78 -4.64 8.46
C PHE A 31 16.24 -5.75 7.50
N GLN A 32 16.92 -5.39 6.41
CA GLN A 32 17.44 -6.36 5.45
C GLN A 32 18.45 -7.34 6.07
N SER A 33 19.28 -6.87 7.01
CA SER A 33 20.26 -7.71 7.72
C SER A 33 19.70 -8.48 8.92
N SER A 34 18.46 -8.21 9.33
CA SER A 34 17.83 -8.84 10.52
C SER A 34 17.48 -10.32 10.35
N GLY A 35 17.52 -10.84 9.12
CA GLY A 35 17.05 -12.20 8.81
C GLY A 35 15.52 -12.32 8.73
N PHE A 36 14.79 -11.21 8.66
CA PHE A 36 13.34 -11.21 8.44
C PHE A 36 12.98 -12.00 7.16
N PRO A 37 11.95 -12.87 7.18
CA PRO A 37 11.71 -13.85 6.12
C PRO A 37 10.94 -13.28 4.92
N PHE A 38 11.40 -12.18 4.33
CA PHE A 38 10.82 -11.61 3.10
C PHE A 38 11.40 -12.28 1.84
N LYS A 39 10.71 -12.16 0.69
CA LYS A 39 11.16 -12.70 -0.60
C LYS A 39 12.14 -11.78 -1.33
N GLY A 40 13.06 -12.36 -2.09
CA GLY A 40 14.11 -11.63 -2.80
C GLY A 40 15.37 -11.44 -1.94
N LYS A 41 16.21 -10.49 -2.36
CA LYS A 41 17.55 -10.25 -1.80
C LYS A 41 17.80 -8.80 -1.40
N ARG A 42 17.11 -7.86 -2.04
CA ARG A 42 17.17 -6.43 -1.70
C ARG A 42 15.81 -5.92 -1.27
N VAL A 43 15.79 -5.14 -0.19
CA VAL A 43 14.62 -4.35 0.19
C VAL A 43 14.69 -3.03 -0.57
N LEU A 44 13.61 -2.70 -1.27
CA LEU A 44 13.41 -1.38 -1.86
C LEU A 44 12.74 -0.45 -0.85
N GLN A 45 11.66 -0.92 -0.25
CA GLN A 45 10.86 -0.17 0.72
C GLN A 45 10.40 -1.11 1.83
N VAL A 46 10.39 -0.60 3.06
CA VAL A 46 9.80 -1.29 4.22
C VAL A 46 9.08 -0.28 5.09
N GLU A 47 7.81 -0.56 5.38
CA GLU A 47 6.97 0.26 6.24
C GLU A 47 6.48 -0.60 7.38
N ARG A 48 6.55 -0.08 8.62
CA ARG A 48 5.91 -0.73 9.76
C ARG A 48 4.70 0.10 10.18
N ILE A 49 3.51 -0.43 9.94
CA ILE A 49 2.27 0.30 10.16
C ILE A 49 1.45 -0.39 11.25
N GLN A 50 1.19 0.34 12.31
CA GLN A 50 0.34 -0.11 13.41
C GLN A 50 -1.02 0.60 13.32
N THR A 51 -2.10 -0.18 13.36
CA THR A 51 -3.48 0.30 13.46
C THR A 51 -4.07 -0.07 14.83
N ALA A 52 -5.36 0.20 15.03
CA ALA A 52 -6.06 -0.23 16.23
C ALA A 52 -6.13 -1.76 16.40
N LYS A 53 -6.03 -2.52 15.30
CA LYS A 53 -6.21 -3.98 15.30
C LYS A 53 -5.01 -4.78 14.82
N GLU A 54 -4.04 -4.14 14.16
CA GLU A 54 -2.98 -4.85 13.43
C GLU A 54 -1.63 -4.16 13.63
N ASP A 55 -0.55 -4.95 13.65
CA ASP A 55 0.84 -4.50 13.53
C ASP A 55 1.38 -5.15 12.25
N ASN A 56 1.67 -4.33 11.24
CA ASN A 56 1.97 -4.76 9.89
C ASN A 56 3.40 -4.40 9.50
N TYR A 57 4.05 -5.27 8.73
CA TYR A 57 5.13 -4.89 7.83
C TYR A 57 4.65 -4.95 6.39
N ILE A 58 4.84 -3.88 5.64
CA ILE A 58 4.71 -3.90 4.18
C ILE A 58 6.10 -3.79 3.57
N ILE A 59 6.43 -4.74 2.70
CA ILE A 59 7.78 -4.89 2.17
C ILE A 59 7.70 -4.95 0.65
N PHE A 60 8.46 -4.07 0.00
CA PHE A 60 8.76 -4.17 -1.42
C PHE A 60 10.21 -4.57 -1.58
N SER A 61 10.46 -5.65 -2.32
CA SER A 61 11.80 -6.21 -2.48
C SER A 61 12.01 -6.76 -3.89
N LYS A 62 13.28 -6.97 -4.24
CA LYS A 62 13.69 -7.56 -5.51
C LYS A 62 14.77 -8.59 -5.33
N GLU A 63 15.05 -9.33 -6.39
CA GLU A 63 16.22 -10.20 -6.53
C GLU A 63 17.55 -9.41 -6.54
N GLU A 64 18.68 -10.05 -6.86
CA GLU A 64 19.97 -9.39 -7.04
C GLU A 64 19.99 -8.41 -8.23
N ARG A 65 21.06 -7.60 -8.36
CA ARG A 65 21.02 -6.40 -9.23
C ARG A 65 21.28 -6.89 -10.64
N GLY A 66 20.41 -6.54 -11.57
CA GLY A 66 20.48 -7.09 -12.92
C GLY A 66 19.91 -8.51 -13.05
N ALA A 67 19.15 -8.99 -12.06
CA ALA A 67 18.34 -10.19 -12.24
C ALA A 67 17.42 -10.05 -13.46
N ASP A 68 17.28 -11.13 -14.21
CA ASP A 68 16.47 -11.21 -15.41
C ASP A 68 15.63 -12.48 -15.38
N PRO A 69 14.29 -12.39 -15.34
CA PRO A 69 13.49 -11.16 -15.39
C PRO A 69 13.56 -10.35 -14.08
N ASP A 70 13.26 -9.05 -14.17
CA ASP A 70 13.11 -8.17 -12.99
C ASP A 70 11.85 -8.57 -12.22
N LYS A 71 12.03 -9.06 -10.99
CA LYS A 71 10.92 -9.47 -10.11
C LYS A 71 10.79 -8.51 -8.95
N LEU A 72 9.62 -7.89 -8.83
CA LEU A 72 9.21 -7.11 -7.67
C LEU A 72 8.29 -7.95 -6.81
N TYR A 73 8.67 -8.15 -5.55
CA TYR A 73 7.83 -8.78 -4.53
C TYR A 73 7.18 -7.68 -3.70
N ALA A 74 5.87 -7.73 -3.55
CA ALA A 74 5.10 -6.91 -2.61
C ALA A 74 4.48 -7.84 -1.56
N GLN A 75 4.79 -7.62 -0.29
CA GLN A 75 4.38 -8.51 0.80
C GLN A 75 3.81 -7.73 1.98
N GLN A 76 2.71 -8.22 2.54
CA GLN A 76 2.21 -7.84 3.86
C GLN A 76 2.48 -8.97 4.84
N PHE A 77 3.07 -8.62 5.97
CA PHE A 77 3.15 -9.47 7.15
C PHE A 77 2.36 -8.82 8.28
N GLN A 78 1.68 -9.63 9.09
CA GLN A 78 1.01 -9.20 10.30
C GLN A 78 1.59 -9.90 11.51
N ARG A 79 1.64 -9.20 12.64
CA ARG A 79 2.00 -9.79 13.92
C ARG A 79 0.79 -10.48 14.55
N ILE A 80 0.79 -11.82 14.56
CA ILE A 80 -0.27 -12.66 15.13
C ILE A 80 0.40 -13.57 16.18
N ASP A 81 -0.13 -13.57 17.40
CA ASP A 81 0.41 -14.34 18.53
C ASP A 81 1.93 -14.15 18.76
N GLY A 82 2.40 -12.92 18.54
CA GLY A 82 3.80 -12.54 18.69
C GLY A 82 4.70 -12.91 17.50
N MET A 83 4.19 -13.62 16.50
CA MET A 83 4.92 -14.06 15.31
C MET A 83 4.53 -13.23 14.08
N TRP A 84 5.46 -13.05 13.15
CA TRP A 84 5.19 -12.41 11.86
C TRP A 84 4.69 -13.44 10.85
N VAL A 85 3.45 -13.27 10.41
CA VAL A 85 2.76 -14.19 9.50
C VAL A 85 2.54 -13.47 8.17
N PRO A 86 2.90 -14.08 7.02
CA PRO A 86 2.58 -13.51 5.70
C PRO A 86 1.07 -13.56 5.47
N ILE A 87 0.48 -12.42 5.11
CA ILE A 87 -0.96 -12.28 4.86
C ILE A 87 -1.26 -12.25 3.38
N VAL A 88 -0.52 -11.41 2.65
CA VAL A 88 -0.60 -11.36 1.19
C VAL A 88 0.77 -11.21 0.61
N GLU A 89 0.95 -11.85 -0.52
CA GLU A 89 2.14 -11.74 -1.35
C GLU A 89 1.72 -11.61 -2.79
N GLU A 90 2.42 -10.73 -3.50
CA GLU A 90 2.31 -10.61 -4.93
C GLU A 90 3.69 -10.52 -5.58
N THR A 91 3.89 -11.29 -6.65
CA THR A 91 5.08 -11.20 -7.48
C THR A 91 4.71 -10.51 -8.79
N ILE A 92 5.32 -9.37 -9.05
CA ILE A 92 5.18 -8.60 -10.28
C ILE A 92 6.42 -8.85 -11.12
N GLN A 93 6.21 -9.43 -12.30
CA GLN A 93 7.26 -9.77 -13.23
C GLN A 93 6.70 -9.69 -14.65
N GLU A 94 7.47 -9.09 -15.55
CA GLU A 94 7.11 -9.00 -16.96
C GLU A 94 8.37 -8.96 -17.82
N ASP A 95 8.35 -9.68 -18.94
CA ASP A 95 9.50 -9.78 -19.82
C ASP A 95 9.85 -8.42 -20.43
N GLY A 96 11.14 -8.07 -20.40
CA GLY A 96 11.63 -6.80 -20.94
C GLY A 96 11.26 -5.55 -20.13
N ILE A 97 10.64 -5.71 -18.95
CA ILE A 97 10.22 -4.61 -18.08
C ILE A 97 11.05 -4.59 -16.79
N ILE A 98 11.42 -3.39 -16.37
CA ILE A 98 11.93 -3.10 -15.02
C ILE A 98 10.86 -2.29 -14.27
N THR A 99 10.67 -2.63 -13.01
CA THR A 99 9.79 -1.88 -12.09
C THR A 99 10.57 -0.94 -11.17
N SER A 100 9.98 0.20 -10.80
CA SER A 100 10.58 1.14 -9.85
C SER A 100 9.56 1.55 -8.80
N VAL A 101 9.83 1.30 -7.52
CA VAL A 101 8.94 1.67 -6.40
C VAL A 101 9.17 3.12 -6.00
N TRP A 102 8.09 3.88 -5.82
CA TRP A 102 8.14 5.29 -5.46
C TRP A 102 8.01 5.44 -3.93
N GLU A 103 9.11 5.32 -3.19
CA GLU A 103 9.13 5.21 -1.72
C GLU A 103 8.38 6.35 -0.99
N SER A 104 8.36 7.56 -1.55
CA SER A 104 7.68 8.74 -0.98
C SER A 104 6.24 8.96 -1.47
N ARG A 105 5.73 8.10 -2.34
CA ARG A 105 4.37 8.20 -2.91
C ARG A 105 3.57 7.01 -2.41
N LYS A 106 3.06 7.17 -1.20
CA LYS A 106 2.20 6.20 -0.51
C LYS A 106 1.17 6.90 0.35
N ALA A 107 0.14 6.17 0.76
CA ALA A 107 -0.83 6.60 1.76
C ALA A 107 -1.29 5.40 2.60
N PHE A 108 -1.61 5.68 3.86
CA PHE A 108 -2.20 4.72 4.80
C PHE A 108 -3.51 5.29 5.31
N PHE A 109 -4.56 4.47 5.33
CA PHE A 109 -5.91 4.91 5.66
C PHE A 109 -6.75 3.72 6.18
N ASP A 110 -7.95 4.05 6.66
CA ASP A 110 -8.97 3.11 7.15
C ASP A 110 -10.32 3.70 6.72
N ALA A 111 -10.65 3.53 5.44
CA ALA A 111 -11.76 4.24 4.82
C ALA A 111 -13.12 3.67 5.27
N ASP A 112 -13.20 2.35 5.45
CA ASP A 112 -14.41 1.66 5.93
C ASP A 112 -14.53 1.64 7.47
N LYS A 113 -13.52 2.17 8.18
CA LYS A 113 -13.46 2.31 9.64
C LYS A 113 -13.50 0.97 10.37
N ASP A 114 -12.99 -0.08 9.74
CA ASP A 114 -12.91 -1.39 10.37
C ASP A 114 -11.69 -1.53 11.31
N GLY A 115 -10.81 -0.53 11.36
CA GLY A 115 -9.64 -0.46 12.22
C GLY A 115 -8.43 -1.25 11.70
N LYS A 116 -8.49 -1.75 10.46
CA LYS A 116 -7.41 -2.47 9.78
C LYS A 116 -6.66 -1.55 8.83
N LEU A 117 -5.54 -2.03 8.31
CA LEU A 117 -4.71 -1.27 7.38
C LEU A 117 -5.26 -1.33 5.96
N ASP A 118 -5.59 -0.16 5.42
CA ASP A 118 -5.68 0.08 3.98
C ASP A 118 -4.47 0.92 3.54
N ALA A 119 -3.93 0.64 2.36
CA ALA A 119 -2.79 1.40 1.85
C ALA A 119 -2.81 1.55 0.33
N VAL A 120 -2.18 2.62 -0.15
CA VAL A 120 -1.82 2.80 -1.56
C VAL A 120 -0.32 2.96 -1.65
N PHE A 121 0.31 2.20 -2.56
CA PHE A 121 1.72 2.31 -2.92
C PHE A 121 1.85 2.56 -4.42
N ILE A 122 2.86 3.31 -4.83
CA ILE A 122 3.09 3.59 -6.25
C ILE A 122 4.35 2.89 -6.75
N TYR A 123 4.24 2.29 -7.93
CA TYR A 123 5.39 1.85 -8.71
C TYR A 123 5.19 2.14 -10.19
N SER A 124 6.29 2.24 -10.94
CA SER A 124 6.29 2.48 -12.37
C SER A 124 6.90 1.30 -13.13
N ARG A 125 6.54 1.20 -14.41
CA ARG A 125 7.12 0.25 -15.38
C ARG A 125 7.99 0.99 -16.38
N HIS A 126 9.12 0.41 -16.72
CA HIS A 126 10.10 0.94 -17.67
C HIS A 126 10.62 -0.17 -18.57
N PRO A 127 10.99 0.11 -19.84
CA PRO A 127 11.76 -0.84 -20.64
C PRO A 127 13.09 -1.15 -20.00
N LYS A 128 13.52 -2.41 -20.07
CA LYS A 128 14.81 -2.86 -19.52
C LYS A 128 16.01 -2.14 -20.14
N ASP A 129 15.90 -1.77 -21.42
CA ASP A 129 16.92 -1.05 -22.19
C ASP A 129 16.88 0.47 -22.01
N ASN A 130 15.84 1.02 -21.37
CA ASN A 130 15.72 2.45 -21.13
C ASN A 130 14.91 2.75 -19.85
N VAL A 131 15.58 2.69 -18.70
CA VAL A 131 14.96 2.92 -17.38
C VAL A 131 14.40 4.32 -17.20
N GLU A 132 14.87 5.32 -17.97
CA GLU A 132 14.37 6.69 -17.89
C GLU A 132 13.01 6.85 -18.60
N LYS A 133 12.67 5.93 -19.50
CA LYS A 133 11.37 5.94 -20.19
C LYS A 133 10.33 5.22 -19.35
N GLN A 134 9.48 5.98 -18.66
CA GLN A 134 8.31 5.40 -18.01
C GLN A 134 7.26 4.95 -19.04
N LEU A 135 6.76 3.72 -18.89
CA LEU A 135 5.65 3.16 -19.67
C LEU A 135 4.32 3.31 -18.97
N SER A 136 4.29 3.07 -17.66
CA SER A 136 3.08 3.23 -16.83
C SER A 136 3.43 3.65 -15.41
N CYS A 137 2.47 4.33 -14.80
CA CYS A 137 2.36 4.49 -13.35
C CYS A 137 1.29 3.52 -12.85
N ILE A 138 1.52 2.85 -11.71
CA ILE A 138 0.61 1.87 -11.12
C ILE A 138 0.45 2.19 -9.63
N ALA A 139 -0.80 2.34 -9.19
CA ALA A 139 -1.15 2.27 -7.79
C ALA A 139 -1.48 0.84 -7.40
N LEU A 140 -0.80 0.35 -6.37
CA LEU A 140 -1.06 -0.92 -5.71
C LEU A 140 -1.83 -0.63 -4.42
N VAL A 141 -3.12 -0.94 -4.42
CA VAL A 141 -4.01 -0.76 -3.27
C VAL A 141 -4.01 -2.05 -2.45
N LEU A 142 -3.65 -1.95 -1.18
CA LEU A 142 -3.78 -3.04 -0.20
C LEU A 142 -5.09 -2.85 0.57
N TYR A 143 -5.96 -3.85 0.52
CA TYR A 143 -7.20 -3.87 1.28
C TYR A 143 -7.51 -5.31 1.72
N LYS A 144 -7.71 -5.52 3.03
CA LYS A 144 -8.06 -6.82 3.64
C LYS A 144 -7.22 -8.01 3.15
N GLY A 145 -5.90 -7.84 3.12
CA GLY A 145 -4.98 -8.90 2.71
C GLY A 145 -5.08 -9.25 1.22
N GLN A 146 -5.44 -8.29 0.38
CA GLN A 146 -5.46 -8.44 -1.07
C GLN A 146 -4.92 -7.18 -1.73
N PHE A 147 -4.23 -7.38 -2.84
CA PHE A 147 -3.77 -6.30 -3.70
C PHE A 147 -4.71 -6.07 -4.88
N TYR A 148 -4.91 -4.80 -5.19
CA TYR A 148 -5.71 -4.31 -6.32
C TYR A 148 -4.88 -3.27 -7.07
N ARG A 149 -5.15 -3.08 -8.36
CA ARG A 149 -4.36 -2.16 -9.17
C ARG A 149 -5.21 -1.13 -9.87
N MET A 150 -4.66 0.08 -9.92
CA MET A 150 -5.03 1.12 -10.86
C MET A 150 -3.78 1.45 -11.68
N ARG A 151 -3.93 1.66 -12.98
CA ARG A 151 -2.80 1.88 -13.88
C ARG A 151 -3.14 2.95 -14.90
N ALA A 152 -2.20 3.87 -15.11
CA ALA A 152 -2.23 4.84 -16.20
C ALA A 152 -0.98 4.65 -17.06
N GLU A 153 -1.16 4.71 -18.37
CA GLU A 153 -0.09 4.47 -19.35
C GLU A 153 0.48 5.80 -19.83
N ALA A 154 1.77 5.83 -20.18
CA ALA A 154 2.40 7.01 -20.75
C ALA A 154 1.89 7.32 -22.16
N GLU A 155 1.41 6.29 -22.88
CA GLU A 155 0.91 6.38 -24.27
C GLU A 155 -0.26 7.36 -24.41
N ASP A 156 -1.14 7.42 -23.41
CA ASP A 156 -2.27 8.34 -23.39
C ASP A 156 -2.03 9.59 -22.52
N GLY A 157 -0.77 9.86 -22.15
CA GLY A 157 -0.42 10.99 -21.31
C GLY A 157 -0.83 10.86 -19.84
N TYR A 158 -1.09 9.63 -19.39
CA TYR A 158 -1.58 9.26 -18.05
C TYR A 158 -3.02 9.70 -17.77
N GLU A 159 -3.85 9.81 -18.80
CA GLU A 159 -5.21 10.34 -18.70
C GLU A 159 -6.24 9.26 -18.33
N LYS A 160 -6.14 8.06 -18.91
CA LYS A 160 -7.07 6.97 -18.60
C LYS A 160 -6.52 6.08 -17.51
N THR A 161 -7.43 5.61 -16.67
CA THR A 161 -7.13 4.63 -15.63
C THR A 161 -7.74 3.29 -16.00
N THR A 162 -6.90 2.26 -15.99
CA THR A 162 -7.31 0.85 -16.07
C THR A 162 -7.21 0.22 -14.69
N TYR A 163 -8.03 -0.79 -14.44
CA TYR A 163 -8.17 -1.42 -13.13
C TYR A 163 -7.93 -2.92 -13.24
N SER A 164 -7.42 -3.55 -12.18
CA SER A 164 -7.38 -5.02 -12.11
C SER A 164 -8.79 -5.61 -12.03
N ASP A 165 -8.96 -6.85 -12.49
CA ASP A 165 -10.27 -7.52 -12.54
C ASP A 165 -10.98 -7.56 -11.17
N ASN A 166 -10.21 -7.74 -10.10
CA ASN A 166 -10.73 -7.75 -8.73
C ASN A 166 -11.06 -6.35 -8.18
N TYR A 167 -10.65 -5.25 -8.82
CA TYR A 167 -10.88 -3.89 -8.30
C TYR A 167 -12.38 -3.58 -8.09
N ALA A 168 -13.24 -4.17 -8.93
CA ALA A 168 -14.68 -4.04 -8.81
C ALA A 168 -15.23 -4.51 -7.44
N SER A 169 -14.53 -5.43 -6.73
CA SER A 169 -14.96 -5.91 -5.42
C SER A 169 -14.59 -5.00 -4.25
N LEU A 170 -13.80 -3.93 -4.47
CA LEU A 170 -13.51 -2.98 -3.41
C LEU A 170 -14.78 -2.23 -2.96
N PRO A 171 -14.97 -1.99 -1.64
CA PRO A 171 -16.04 -1.12 -1.15
C PRO A 171 -15.95 0.29 -1.74
N ALA A 172 -17.09 0.98 -1.78
CA ALA A 172 -17.18 2.30 -2.39
C ALA A 172 -16.27 3.33 -1.70
N GLU A 173 -16.19 3.30 -0.38
CA GLU A 173 -15.41 4.23 0.44
C GLU A 173 -13.90 4.07 0.18
N VAL A 174 -13.45 2.83 0.00
CA VAL A 174 -12.05 2.49 -0.29
C VAL A 174 -11.68 2.91 -1.72
N LYS A 175 -12.57 2.64 -2.69
CA LYS A 175 -12.42 3.11 -4.08
C LYS A 175 -12.31 4.62 -4.13
N GLU A 176 -13.23 5.34 -3.49
CA GLU A 176 -13.25 6.80 -3.50
C GLU A 176 -11.95 7.38 -2.93
N TYR A 177 -11.44 6.81 -1.82
CA TYR A 177 -10.16 7.25 -1.26
C TYR A 177 -9.00 6.98 -2.22
N ALA A 178 -8.90 5.76 -2.75
CA ALA A 178 -7.82 5.38 -3.67
C ALA A 178 -7.85 6.20 -4.96
N GLU A 179 -9.03 6.43 -5.53
CA GLU A 179 -9.21 7.25 -6.74
C GLU A 179 -8.90 8.72 -6.49
N ARG A 180 -9.30 9.28 -5.33
CA ARG A 180 -8.93 10.65 -4.96
C ARG A 180 -7.43 10.80 -4.78
N TYR A 181 -6.77 9.84 -4.13
CA TYR A 181 -5.31 9.83 -4.01
C TYR A 181 -4.67 9.79 -5.41
N TRP A 182 -5.14 8.86 -6.25
CA TRP A 182 -4.66 8.65 -7.60
C TRP A 182 -4.82 9.88 -8.50
N GLN A 183 -5.97 10.56 -8.44
CA GLN A 183 -6.23 11.76 -9.23
C GLN A 183 -5.31 12.93 -8.86
N ASN A 184 -4.95 13.06 -7.58
CA ASN A 184 -4.05 14.10 -7.08
C ASN A 184 -2.56 13.77 -7.24
N LEU A 185 -2.23 12.52 -7.57
CA LEU A 185 -0.87 12.09 -7.83
C LEU A 185 -0.40 12.61 -9.20
N ASP A 186 0.76 13.29 -9.21
CA ASP A 186 1.53 13.49 -10.44
C ASP A 186 2.13 12.16 -10.86
N LYS A 187 1.66 11.62 -11.99
CA LYS A 187 2.00 10.29 -12.49
C LYS A 187 3.19 10.31 -13.44
N ARG A 188 3.73 11.50 -13.75
CA ARG A 188 4.80 11.69 -14.73
C ARG A 188 6.19 11.51 -14.14
#